data_AF-A0A7X6SH89-F1
#
_entry.id   AF-A0A7X6SH89-F1
#
_cell.length_a   1.000
_cell.length_b   1.000
_cell.length_c   1.000
_cell.angle_alpha   90.00
_cell.angle_beta   90.00
_cell.angle_gamma   90.00
#
_symmetry.space_group_name_H-M   'P 1'
#
loop_
_entity.id
_entity.type
_entity.pdbx_description
1 polymer ?
#
loop_
_entity_poly.entity_id
_entity_poly.type
_entity_poly.pdbx_seq_one_letter_code
_entity_poly.pdbx_strand_id
1 'polypeptide(L)'
;GIANSLFNNSELYLQIINLLFSIIFIIILFIINRKKLIESFKKINLNTIKKIFIYWLAIYATTTIISLIFSPLFNNIPENENLARSLILKYPLINIITVIIIAPFVEEMVYRFYPRKIFNNKLIFIIISALIFGFIHVSNFYTSIESLIHFLQYSIIGSFIAKIYYETDNIFSAIILHSLHNLIALLAFLFL
;
A
#
# COMPACT_ATOMS: atom_id res chain seq x y z
N GLY A 1 33.60 -11.07 -3.46
CA GLY A 1 34.08 -12.43 -3.18
C GLY A 1 32.94 -13.43 -3.32
N ILE A 2 33.25 -14.72 -3.45
CA ILE A 2 32.30 -15.82 -3.68
C ILE A 2 31.13 -15.82 -2.66
N ALA A 3 31.39 -15.46 -1.40
CA ALA A 3 30.35 -15.32 -0.38
C ALA A 3 29.28 -14.26 -0.71
N ASN A 4 29.68 -13.09 -1.24
CA ASN A 4 28.74 -12.03 -1.64
C ASN A 4 27.91 -12.45 -2.86
N SER A 5 28.49 -13.19 -3.81
CA SER A 5 27.71 -13.70 -4.95
C SER A 5 26.70 -14.77 -4.52
N LEU A 6 27.07 -15.67 -3.60
CA LEU A 6 26.14 -16.67 -3.06
C LEU A 6 25.00 -16.01 -2.27
N PHE A 7 25.31 -15.02 -1.44
CA PHE A 7 24.31 -14.25 -0.69
C PHE A 7 23.34 -13.50 -1.61
N ASN A 8 23.85 -12.78 -2.61
CA ASN A 8 23.01 -12.05 -3.58
C ASN A 8 22.11 -12.98 -4.40
N ASN A 9 22.58 -14.18 -4.72
CA ASN A 9 21.76 -15.18 -5.39
C ASN A 9 20.64 -15.69 -4.47
N SER A 10 20.94 -15.98 -3.20
CA SER A 10 19.94 -16.44 -2.23
C SER A 10 18.79 -15.45 -2.02
N GLU A 11 19.11 -14.15 -1.96
CA GLU A 11 18.10 -13.10 -1.80
C GLU A 11 17.26 -12.93 -3.07
N LEU A 12 17.87 -13.01 -4.25
CA LEU A 12 17.12 -13.00 -5.52
C LEU A 12 16.14 -14.19 -5.60
N TYR A 13 16.58 -15.40 -5.23
CA TYR A 13 15.70 -16.56 -5.19
C TYR A 13 14.53 -16.36 -4.23
N LEU A 14 14.76 -15.76 -3.06
CA LEU A 14 13.70 -15.44 -2.11
C LEU A 14 12.69 -14.45 -2.70
N GLN A 15 13.15 -13.41 -3.39
CA GLN A 15 12.27 -12.46 -4.08
C GLN A 15 11.41 -13.12 -5.16
N ILE A 16 12.01 -14.02 -5.96
CA ILE A 16 11.27 -14.79 -6.98
C ILE A 16 10.22 -15.69 -6.31
N ILE A 17 10.56 -16.38 -5.23
CA ILE A 17 9.64 -17.24 -4.49
C ILE A 17 8.47 -16.42 -3.93
N ASN A 18 8.75 -15.28 -3.28
CA ASN A 18 7.72 -14.38 -2.75
C ASN A 18 6.80 -13.86 -3.85
N LEU A 19 7.36 -13.49 -5.01
CA LEU A 19 6.58 -13.07 -6.17
C LEU A 19 5.64 -14.19 -6.65
N LEU A 20 6.14 -15.42 -6.80
CA LEU A 20 5.34 -16.56 -7.23
C LEU A 20 4.21 -16.86 -6.25
N PHE A 21 4.49 -16.87 -4.94
CA PHE A 21 3.45 -17.02 -3.92
C PHE A 21 2.39 -15.93 -4.00
N SER A 22 2.82 -14.67 -4.21
CA SER A 22 1.91 -13.53 -4.33
C SER A 22 1.03 -13.63 -5.57
N ILE A 23 1.58 -14.07 -6.71
CA ILE A 23 0.83 -14.31 -7.94
C ILE A 23 -0.21 -15.42 -7.74
N ILE A 24 0.19 -16.54 -7.13
CA ILE A 24 -0.74 -17.64 -6.82
C ILE A 24 -1.86 -17.14 -5.92
N PHE A 25 -1.52 -16.35 -4.89
CA PHE A 25 -2.52 -15.79 -3.99
C PHE A 25 -3.48 -14.83 -4.71
N ILE A 26 -2.99 -13.96 -5.59
CA ILE A 26 -3.82 -13.10 -6.44
C ILE A 26 -4.75 -13.93 -7.32
N ILE A 27 -4.26 -15.00 -7.95
CA ILE A 27 -5.08 -15.89 -8.79
C ILE A 27 -6.20 -16.50 -7.97
N ILE A 28 -5.92 -17.00 -6.77
CA ILE A 28 -6.92 -17.54 -5.85
C ILE A 28 -7.96 -16.48 -5.49
N LEU A 29 -7.52 -15.29 -5.05
CA LEU A 29 -8.40 -14.17 -4.71
C LEU A 29 -9.28 -13.76 -5.90
N PHE A 30 -8.71 -13.74 -7.10
CA PHE A 30 -9.42 -13.40 -8.33
C PHE A 30 -10.47 -14.45 -8.66
N ILE A 31 -10.13 -15.75 -8.64
CA ILE A 31 -11.07 -16.84 -8.95
C ILE A 31 -12.25 -16.82 -7.98
N ILE A 32 -12.00 -16.68 -6.68
CA ILE A 32 -13.04 -16.64 -5.64
C ILE A 32 -13.97 -15.44 -5.84
N ASN A 33 -13.42 -14.27 -6.20
CA ASN A 33 -14.18 -13.02 -6.29
C ASN A 33 -14.48 -12.57 -7.72
N ARG A 34 -14.31 -13.45 -8.72
CA ARG A 34 -14.24 -13.12 -10.15
C ARG A 34 -15.38 -12.23 -10.63
N LYS A 35 -16.62 -12.57 -10.26
CA LYS A 35 -17.83 -11.87 -10.73
C LYS A 35 -17.81 -10.42 -10.24
N LYS A 36 -17.59 -10.24 -8.94
CA LYS A 36 -17.56 -8.92 -8.30
C LYS A 36 -16.39 -8.09 -8.81
N LEU A 37 -15.20 -8.68 -8.98
CA LEU A 37 -14.04 -7.97 -9.52
C LEU A 37 -14.26 -7.51 -10.97
N ILE A 38 -14.75 -8.39 -11.85
CA ILE A 38 -15.04 -8.00 -13.25
C ILE A 38 -16.09 -6.89 -13.30
N GLU A 39 -17.14 -6.98 -12.47
CA GLU A 39 -18.17 -5.95 -12.39
C GLU A 39 -17.61 -4.62 -11.86
N SER A 40 -16.83 -4.65 -10.77
CA SER A 40 -16.15 -3.47 -10.23
C SER A 40 -15.22 -2.82 -11.25
N PHE A 41 -14.46 -3.61 -12.00
CA PHE A 41 -13.58 -3.08 -13.06
C PHE A 41 -14.37 -2.37 -14.17
N LYS A 42 -15.47 -2.98 -14.64
CA LYS A 42 -16.34 -2.37 -15.66
C LYS A 42 -17.03 -1.08 -15.21
N LYS A 43 -17.22 -0.89 -13.90
CA LYS A 43 -17.85 0.30 -13.31
C LYS A 43 -16.89 1.48 -13.15
N ILE A 44 -15.60 1.32 -13.45
CA ILE A 44 -14.65 2.44 -13.42
C ILE A 44 -15.04 3.44 -14.53
N ASN A 45 -15.27 4.68 -14.14
CA ASN A 45 -15.65 5.76 -15.02
C ASN A 45 -14.91 7.06 -14.64
N LEU A 46 -15.10 8.12 -15.42
CA LEU A 46 -14.43 9.39 -15.19
C LEU A 46 -14.67 9.97 -13.77
N ASN A 47 -15.87 9.79 -13.22
CA ASN A 47 -16.17 10.24 -11.85
C ASN A 47 -15.37 9.46 -10.80
N THR A 48 -15.18 8.16 -11.01
CA THR A 48 -14.31 7.32 -10.16
C THR A 48 -12.87 7.80 -10.22
N ILE A 49 -12.35 8.07 -11.42
CA ILE A 49 -10.99 8.59 -11.63
C ILE A 49 -10.81 9.97 -10.98
N LYS A 50 -11.78 10.88 -11.14
CA LYS A 50 -11.76 12.19 -10.47
C LYS A 50 -11.70 12.06 -8.95
N LYS A 51 -12.53 11.17 -8.37
CA LYS A 51 -12.48 10.89 -6.93
C LYS A 51 -11.12 10.35 -6.50
N ILE A 52 -10.55 9.39 -7.24
CA ILE A 52 -9.21 8.85 -6.96
C ILE A 52 -8.19 9.99 -6.91
N PHE A 53 -8.18 10.87 -7.91
CA PHE A 53 -7.24 11.99 -7.95
C PHE A 53 -7.41 12.98 -6.78
N ILE A 54 -8.66 13.33 -6.43
CA ILE A 54 -8.96 14.20 -5.29
C ILE A 54 -8.48 13.57 -3.97
N TYR A 55 -8.75 12.29 -3.78
CA TYR A 55 -8.31 11.56 -2.59
C TYR A 55 -6.79 11.42 -2.55
N TRP A 56 -6.14 11.23 -3.69
CA TRP A 56 -4.69 11.23 -3.77
C TRP A 56 -4.10 12.57 -3.36
N LEU A 57 -4.66 13.69 -3.84
CA LEU A 57 -4.24 15.04 -3.41
C LEU A 57 -4.44 15.24 -1.91
N ALA A 58 -5.55 14.74 -1.34
CA ALA A 58 -5.80 14.81 0.10
C ALA A 58 -4.77 14.00 0.90
N ILE A 59 -4.45 12.78 0.46
CA ILE A 59 -3.38 11.97 1.05
C ILE A 59 -2.05 12.73 0.99
N TYR A 60 -1.65 13.18 -0.19
CA TYR A 60 -0.37 13.87 -0.40
C TYR A 60 -0.26 15.14 0.46
N ALA A 61 -1.30 15.97 0.49
CA ALA A 61 -1.32 17.17 1.31
C ALA A 61 -1.23 16.85 2.80
N THR A 62 -2.02 15.90 3.28
CA THR A 62 -2.03 15.54 4.71
C THR A 62 -0.71 14.92 5.16
N THR A 63 -0.14 13.98 4.41
CA THR A 63 1.15 13.38 4.75
C THR A 63 2.28 14.40 4.69
N THR A 64 2.27 15.31 3.71
CA THR A 64 3.24 16.40 3.62
C THR A 64 3.16 17.34 4.82
N ILE A 65 1.94 17.74 5.24
CA ILE A 65 1.75 18.59 6.42
C ILE A 65 2.28 17.90 7.68
N ILE A 66 1.96 16.61 7.87
CA ILE A 66 2.49 15.85 9.02
C ILE A 66 4.02 15.82 8.95
N SER A 67 4.59 15.52 7.78
CA SER A 67 6.05 15.49 7.62
C SER A 67 6.69 16.84 7.87
N LEU A 68 6.08 17.96 7.49
CA LEU A 68 6.62 19.30 7.79
C LEU A 68 6.54 19.65 9.27
N ILE A 69 5.49 19.25 9.97
CA ILE A 69 5.31 19.49 11.41
C ILE A 69 6.31 18.66 12.22
N PHE A 70 6.52 17.41 11.82
CA PHE A 70 7.27 16.43 12.60
C PHE A 70 8.67 16.12 12.07
N SER A 71 9.10 16.69 10.94
CA SER A 71 10.46 16.49 10.40
C SER A 71 11.59 16.81 11.37
N PRO A 72 11.50 17.77 12.33
CA PRO A 72 12.56 17.97 13.31
C PRO A 72 12.71 16.79 14.28
N LEU A 73 11.71 15.91 14.36
CA LEU A 73 11.70 14.69 15.18
C LEU A 73 12.00 13.43 14.35
N PHE A 74 12.11 13.54 13.03
CA PHE A 74 12.43 12.43 12.15
C PHE A 74 13.94 12.36 11.92
N ASN A 75 14.53 11.26 12.33
CA ASN A 75 15.92 10.96 12.03
C ASN A 75 16.03 9.96 10.87
N ASN A 76 14.94 9.25 10.55
CA ASN A 76 14.92 8.15 9.60
C ASN A 76 13.61 8.11 8.79
N ILE A 77 13.72 7.63 7.55
CA ILE A 77 12.58 7.22 6.73
C ILE A 77 11.92 5.98 7.39
N PRO A 78 10.60 5.76 7.25
CA PRO A 78 9.95 4.55 7.73
C PRO A 78 10.68 3.26 7.30
N GLU A 79 10.78 2.29 8.19
CA GLU A 79 11.50 1.02 7.94
C GLU A 79 10.97 0.29 6.69
N ASN A 80 9.64 0.21 6.54
CA ASN A 80 8.99 -0.41 5.39
C ASN A 80 9.42 0.26 4.06
N GLU A 81 9.43 1.59 4.03
CA GLU A 81 9.83 2.35 2.85
C GLU A 81 11.34 2.18 2.55
N ASN A 82 12.19 2.18 3.58
CA ASN A 82 13.63 1.90 3.42
C ASN A 82 13.89 0.50 2.84
N LEU A 83 13.18 -0.51 3.33
CA LEU A 83 13.28 -1.87 2.80
C LEU A 83 12.81 -1.93 1.35
N ALA A 84 11.67 -1.31 1.02
CA ALA A 84 11.17 -1.24 -0.35
C ALA A 84 12.17 -0.58 -1.30
N ARG A 85 12.74 0.58 -0.91
CA ARG A 85 13.74 1.32 -1.70
C ARG A 85 15.00 0.47 -1.93
N SER A 86 15.52 -0.18 -0.90
CA SER A 86 16.75 -1.00 -1.03
C SER A 86 16.54 -2.21 -1.95
N LEU A 87 15.40 -2.89 -1.87
CA LEU A 87 15.05 -3.99 -2.76
C LEU A 87 14.80 -3.55 -4.20
N ILE A 88 14.23 -2.35 -4.41
CA ILE A 88 14.07 -1.78 -5.75
C ILE A 88 15.42 -1.47 -6.39
N LEU A 89 16.36 -0.87 -5.65
CA LEU A 89 17.70 -0.61 -6.18
C LEU A 89 18.43 -1.90 -6.55
N LYS A 90 18.23 -2.97 -5.78
CA LYS A 90 18.90 -4.26 -5.99
C LYS A 90 18.25 -5.12 -7.09
N TYR A 91 16.92 -5.18 -7.12
CA TYR A 91 16.13 -6.00 -8.05
C TYR A 91 14.91 -5.21 -8.58
N PRO A 92 15.13 -4.25 -9.48
CA PRO A 92 14.12 -3.25 -9.84
C PRO A 92 12.87 -3.85 -10.49
N LEU A 93 13.03 -4.76 -11.46
CA LEU A 93 11.88 -5.30 -12.20
C LEU A 93 10.87 -6.01 -11.28
N ILE A 94 11.35 -6.88 -10.38
CA ILE A 94 10.50 -7.65 -9.46
C ILE A 94 9.84 -6.71 -8.44
N ASN A 95 10.61 -5.82 -7.83
CA ASN A 95 10.12 -5.00 -6.72
C ASN A 95 9.25 -3.83 -7.17
N ILE A 96 9.49 -3.23 -8.33
CA ILE A 96 8.62 -2.18 -8.88
C ILE A 96 7.23 -2.76 -9.19
N ILE A 97 7.17 -3.92 -9.85
CA ILE A 97 5.89 -4.61 -10.10
C ILE A 97 5.22 -4.96 -8.77
N THR A 98 6.00 -5.42 -7.79
CA THR A 98 5.48 -5.81 -6.48
C THR A 98 4.84 -4.61 -5.77
N VAL A 99 5.57 -3.51 -5.61
CA VAL A 99 5.14 -2.32 -4.86
C VAL A 99 3.98 -1.58 -5.53
N ILE A 100 3.92 -1.56 -6.87
CA ILE A 100 2.91 -0.78 -7.60
C ILE A 100 1.64 -1.59 -7.86
N ILE A 101 1.75 -2.89 -8.11
CA ILE A 101 0.63 -3.70 -8.62
C ILE A 101 0.22 -4.78 -7.62
N ILE A 102 1.16 -5.64 -7.26
CA ILE A 102 0.86 -6.87 -6.50
C ILE A 102 0.49 -6.55 -5.06
N ALA A 103 1.33 -5.79 -4.35
CA ALA A 103 1.09 -5.41 -2.97
C ALA A 103 -0.21 -4.60 -2.84
N PRO A 104 -0.45 -3.52 -3.60
CA PRO A 104 -1.74 -2.83 -3.55
C PRO A 104 -2.93 -3.75 -3.79
N PHE A 105 -2.93 -4.61 -4.82
CA PHE A 105 -4.05 -5.53 -5.03
C PHE A 105 -4.30 -6.43 -3.82
N VAL A 106 -3.26 -7.08 -3.30
CA VAL A 106 -3.37 -8.02 -2.18
C VAL A 106 -3.83 -7.29 -0.91
N GLU A 107 -3.19 -6.19 -0.58
CA GLU A 107 -3.47 -5.38 0.60
C GLU A 107 -4.90 -4.82 0.57
N GLU A 108 -5.35 -4.28 -0.56
CA GLU A 108 -6.72 -3.78 -0.67
C GLU A 108 -7.76 -4.90 -0.54
N MET A 109 -7.48 -6.08 -1.08
CA MET A 109 -8.35 -7.23 -0.92
C MET A 109 -8.44 -7.66 0.55
N VAL A 110 -7.32 -7.78 1.24
CA VAL A 110 -7.24 -8.27 2.63
C VAL A 110 -7.73 -7.22 3.63
N TYR A 111 -7.32 -5.96 3.50
CA TYR A 111 -7.56 -4.91 4.49
C TYR A 111 -8.87 -4.16 4.26
N ARG A 112 -9.50 -4.31 3.09
CA ARG A 112 -10.72 -3.56 2.75
C ARG A 112 -11.83 -4.43 2.19
N PHE A 113 -11.57 -5.17 1.12
CA PHE A 113 -12.64 -5.94 0.45
C PHE A 113 -13.31 -6.96 1.39
N TYR A 114 -12.53 -7.74 2.14
CA TYR A 114 -13.08 -8.67 3.12
C TYR A 114 -13.62 -7.97 4.38
N PRO A 115 -12.89 -7.02 5.02
CA PRO A 115 -13.43 -6.27 6.16
C PRO A 115 -14.73 -5.53 5.85
N ARG A 116 -14.95 -5.06 4.61
CA ARG A 116 -16.20 -4.42 4.20
C ARG A 116 -17.40 -5.36 4.21
N LYS A 117 -17.18 -6.68 4.08
CA LYS A 117 -18.24 -7.70 4.21
C LYS A 117 -18.60 -7.98 5.68
N ILE A 118 -17.72 -7.63 6.61
CA ILE A 118 -17.88 -7.86 8.05
C ILE A 118 -18.47 -6.60 8.72
N PHE A 119 -17.93 -5.43 8.38
CA PHE A 119 -18.29 -4.16 8.99
C PHE A 119 -19.17 -3.31 8.06
N ASN A 120 -20.47 -3.29 8.35
CA ASN A 120 -21.44 -2.47 7.60
C ASN A 120 -21.34 -0.99 7.95
N ASN A 121 -21.03 -0.66 9.20
CA ASN A 121 -20.92 0.73 9.68
C ASN A 121 -19.68 1.42 9.08
N LYS A 122 -19.90 2.58 8.42
CA LYS A 122 -18.84 3.38 7.76
C LYS A 122 -17.67 3.68 8.68
N LEU A 123 -17.94 4.17 9.89
CA LEU A 123 -16.92 4.65 10.80
C LEU A 123 -16.07 3.47 11.31
N ILE A 124 -16.73 2.38 11.73
CA ILE A 124 -16.04 1.18 12.21
C ILE A 124 -15.16 0.59 11.10
N PHE A 125 -15.69 0.48 9.88
CA PHE A 125 -14.94 -0.01 8.73
C PHE A 125 -13.69 0.83 8.45
N ILE A 126 -13.81 2.16 8.44
CA ILE A 126 -12.69 3.08 8.18
C ILE A 126 -11.64 2.96 9.28
N ILE A 127 -12.04 2.97 10.56
CA ILE A 127 -11.12 2.89 11.70
C ILE A 127 -10.34 1.57 11.66
N ILE A 128 -11.03 0.44 11.49
CA ILE A 128 -10.38 -0.87 11.46
C ILE A 128 -9.42 -0.98 10.27
N SER A 129 -9.85 -0.55 9.07
CA SER A 129 -8.99 -0.58 7.88
C SER A 129 -7.75 0.32 8.05
N ALA A 130 -7.92 1.49 8.65
CA ALA A 130 -6.83 2.42 8.95
C ALA A 130 -5.81 1.82 9.91
N LEU A 131 -6.28 1.24 11.02
CA LEU A 131 -5.42 0.63 12.02
C LEU A 131 -4.67 -0.59 11.48
N ILE A 132 -5.35 -1.48 10.74
CA ILE A 132 -4.71 -2.64 10.10
C ILE A 132 -3.58 -2.16 9.18
N PHE A 133 -3.84 -1.15 8.35
CA PHE A 133 -2.85 -0.60 7.44
C PHE A 133 -1.66 0.00 8.19
N GLY A 134 -1.91 0.79 9.24
CA GLY A 134 -0.85 1.36 10.09
C GLY A 134 0.01 0.29 10.76
N PHE A 135 -0.59 -0.74 11.36
CA PHE A 135 0.13 -1.78 12.09
C PHE A 135 1.01 -2.64 11.18
N ILE A 136 0.54 -2.96 9.97
CA ILE A 136 1.31 -3.79 9.03
C ILE A 136 2.51 -3.03 8.46
N HIS A 137 2.42 -1.71 8.35
CA HIS A 137 3.52 -0.88 7.82
C HIS A 137 4.54 -0.48 8.89
N VAL A 138 4.23 -0.65 10.18
CA VAL A 138 5.12 -0.29 11.30
C VAL A 138 5.14 -1.40 12.36
N SER A 139 6.14 -2.28 12.27
CA SER A 139 6.33 -3.46 13.14
C SER A 139 6.59 -3.13 14.61
N ASN A 140 7.20 -1.97 14.88
CA ASN A 140 7.65 -1.53 16.20
C ASN A 140 7.11 -0.13 16.58
N PHE A 141 5.84 0.14 16.30
CA PHE A 141 5.25 1.48 16.39
C PHE A 141 5.36 2.14 17.78
N TYR A 142 5.51 1.36 18.84
CA TYR A 142 5.59 1.82 20.24
C TYR A 142 7.01 2.10 20.73
N THR A 143 8.04 1.89 19.90
CA THR A 143 9.44 1.97 20.33
C THR A 143 10.02 3.37 20.34
N SER A 144 9.45 4.31 19.57
CA SER A 144 9.83 5.71 19.57
C SER A 144 8.67 6.63 19.21
N ILE A 145 8.83 7.93 19.46
CA ILE A 145 7.85 8.94 19.01
C ILE A 145 7.78 8.96 17.47
N GLU A 146 8.92 8.78 16.81
CA GLU A 146 9.04 8.69 15.35
C GLU A 146 8.24 7.51 14.80
N SER A 147 8.36 6.31 15.39
CA SER A 147 7.60 5.14 14.96
C SER A 147 6.09 5.31 15.17
N LEU A 148 5.67 6.04 16.22
CA LEU A 148 4.27 6.33 16.47
C LEU A 148 3.71 7.31 15.42
N ILE A 149 4.50 8.31 15.02
CA ILE A 149 4.11 9.26 13.98
C ILE A 149 4.05 8.56 12.62
N HIS A 150 5.00 7.68 12.28
CA HIS A 150 4.94 6.85 11.07
C HIS A 150 3.68 5.98 11.06
N PHE A 151 3.35 5.35 12.19
CA PHE A 151 2.10 4.60 12.34
C PHE A 151 0.86 5.46 12.11
N LEU A 152 0.85 6.69 12.65
CA LEU A 152 -0.23 7.64 12.42
C LEU A 152 -0.33 8.04 10.94
N GLN A 153 0.79 8.30 10.26
CA GLN A 153 0.83 8.63 8.84
C GLN A 153 0.24 7.50 7.99
N TYR A 154 0.71 6.26 8.17
CA TYR A 154 0.16 5.11 7.47
C TYR A 154 -1.31 4.89 7.80
N SER A 155 -1.72 5.05 9.06
CA SER A 155 -3.14 4.94 9.45
C SER A 155 -4.02 5.96 8.71
N ILE A 156 -3.54 7.21 8.57
CA ILE A 156 -4.25 8.26 7.83
C ILE A 156 -4.37 7.90 6.35
N ILE A 157 -3.29 7.46 5.70
CA ILE A 157 -3.34 6.95 4.31
C ILE A 157 -4.38 5.83 4.21
N GLY A 158 -4.30 4.85 5.12
CA GLY A 158 -5.21 3.72 5.20
C GLY A 158 -6.67 4.14 5.27
N SER A 159 -6.97 5.18 6.06
CA SER A 159 -8.31 5.75 6.24
C SER A 159 -8.87 6.38 4.96
N PHE A 160 -8.06 7.12 4.20
CA PHE A 160 -8.48 7.74 2.94
C PHE A 160 -8.82 6.69 1.89
N ILE A 161 -7.99 5.65 1.78
CA ILE A 161 -8.22 4.53 0.86
C ILE A 161 -9.48 3.74 1.26
N ALA A 162 -9.71 3.53 2.56
CA ALA A 162 -10.96 2.93 3.05
C ALA A 162 -12.18 3.80 2.71
N LYS A 163 -12.07 5.11 2.92
CA LYS A 163 -13.17 6.04 2.67
C LYS A 163 -13.55 6.11 1.19
N ILE A 164 -12.58 6.17 0.26
CA ILE A 164 -12.91 6.15 -1.18
C ILE A 164 -13.59 4.84 -1.56
N TYR A 165 -13.12 3.69 -1.06
CA TYR A 165 -13.77 2.41 -1.35
C TYR A 165 -15.21 2.39 -0.86
N TYR A 166 -15.46 2.89 0.34
CA TYR A 166 -16.82 2.99 0.89
C TYR A 166 -17.73 3.87 0.02
N GLU A 167 -17.21 4.99 -0.51
CA GLU A 167 -17.98 5.98 -1.27
C GLU A 167 -18.18 5.63 -2.75
N THR A 168 -17.36 4.74 -3.30
CA THR A 168 -17.47 4.26 -4.69
C THR A 168 -18.11 2.88 -4.78
N ASP A 169 -18.13 2.13 -3.68
CA ASP A 169 -18.41 0.68 -3.62
C ASP A 169 -17.63 -0.10 -4.69
N ASN A 170 -16.41 0.35 -4.97
CA ASN A 170 -15.56 -0.21 -6.03
C ASN A 170 -14.15 -0.44 -5.51
N ILE A 171 -13.76 -1.72 -5.37
CA ILE A 171 -12.44 -2.06 -4.83
C ILE A 171 -11.30 -1.52 -5.70
N PHE A 172 -11.52 -1.35 -7.01
CA PHE A 172 -10.50 -0.77 -7.89
C PHE A 172 -10.25 0.71 -7.61
N SER A 173 -11.19 1.46 -7.02
CA SER A 173 -10.85 2.83 -6.60
C SER A 173 -9.83 2.83 -5.48
N ALA A 174 -9.87 1.83 -4.61
CA ALA A 174 -8.89 1.65 -3.53
C ALA A 174 -7.54 1.21 -4.12
N ILE A 175 -7.55 0.17 -4.97
CA ILE A 175 -6.34 -0.40 -5.59
C ILE A 175 -5.61 0.67 -6.41
N ILE A 176 -6.32 1.38 -7.28
CA ILE A 176 -5.72 2.40 -8.14
C ILE A 176 -5.19 3.58 -7.30
N LEU A 177 -5.92 4.01 -6.26
CA LEU A 177 -5.45 5.07 -5.37
C LEU A 177 -4.14 4.68 -4.66
N HIS A 178 -4.08 3.46 -4.13
CA HIS A 178 -2.90 2.96 -3.44
C HIS A 178 -1.73 2.76 -4.43
N SER A 179 -1.96 2.14 -5.59
CA SER A 179 -0.96 2.02 -6.65
C SER A 179 -0.43 3.39 -7.11
N LEU A 180 -1.30 4.39 -7.24
CA LEU A 180 -0.91 5.75 -7.60
C LEU A 180 -0.05 6.40 -6.52
N HIS A 181 -0.40 6.23 -5.24
CA HIS A 181 0.39 6.72 -4.12
C HIS A 181 1.80 6.11 -4.14
N ASN A 182 1.90 4.78 -4.30
CA ASN A 182 3.18 4.07 -4.34
C ASN A 182 4.01 4.44 -5.59
N LEU A 183 3.37 4.57 -6.74
CA LEU A 183 4.03 5.01 -7.97
C LEU A 183 4.65 6.39 -7.79
N ILE A 184 3.91 7.35 -7.22
CA ILE A 184 4.42 8.71 -7.06
C ILE A 184 5.51 8.77 -5.99
N ALA A 185 5.40 8.00 -4.89
CA ALA A 185 6.47 7.86 -3.92
C ALA A 185 7.75 7.26 -4.54
N LEU A 186 7.61 6.24 -5.40
CA LEU A 186 8.73 5.68 -6.16
C LEU A 186 9.36 6.70 -7.10
N LEU A 187 8.56 7.43 -7.87
CA LEU A 187 9.07 8.45 -8.78
C LEU A 187 9.77 9.57 -8.02
N ALA A 188 9.22 10.01 -6.89
CA ALA A 188 9.89 10.96 -6.01
C ALA A 188 11.24 10.42 -5.53
N PHE A 189 11.31 9.17 -5.09
CA PHE A 189 12.57 8.54 -4.68
C PHE A 189 13.61 8.43 -5.81
N LEU A 190 13.19 8.13 -7.05
CA LEU A 190 14.13 7.93 -8.16
C LEU A 190 14.64 9.23 -8.79
N PHE A 191 13.89 10.33 -8.66
CA PHE A 191 14.16 11.58 -9.38
C PHE A 191 14.42 12.80 -8.49
N LEU A 192 14.23 12.71 -7.17
CA LEU A 192 14.54 13.75 -6.18
C LEU A 192 15.61 13.24 -5.20
#